data_AF-A0A973D358-F1
#
_entry.id   AF-A0A973D358-F1
#
_cell.length_a   1.000
_cell.length_b   1.000
_cell.length_c   1.000
_cell.angle_alpha   90.00
_cell.angle_beta   90.00
_cell.angle_gamma   90.00
#
_symmetry.space_group_name_H-M   'P 1'
#
loop_
_entity.id
_entity.type
_entity.pdbx_description
1 polymer ?
#
loop_
_entity_poly.entity_id
_entity_poly.type
_entity_poly.pdbx_seq_one_letter_code
_entity_poly.pdbx_strand_id
1 'polypeptide(L)'
;MFVYAKLLALVLLLTPTWGQISWSEDIEIYRGQSIGIRNNALFVMDTSGSMGWYEEDVPSYNPNTQYDVYHAFQSDLFYYSNDSISSIINFNNSKILTLKKQFFNSGALVCKNVLTNLEKNGFYNGIFKRWNASSKNWDPSSRKKGIPLGSNNTNEIIECKVDGGVHGISDGDFYINTRGNNDDGQYNNSDNIHNKYDKKWRAHLKFYT
;
A
#
# COMPACT_ATOMS: atom_id res chain seq x y z
N MET A 1 25.18 46.59 12.58
CA MET A 1 23.69 46.56 12.55
C MET A 1 23.07 46.76 11.15
N PHE A 2 23.86 46.92 10.07
CA PHE A 2 23.36 47.16 8.70
C PHE A 2 23.36 45.93 7.77
N VAL A 3 23.86 44.78 8.23
CA VAL A 3 23.96 43.56 7.39
C VAL A 3 22.66 42.73 7.44
N TYR A 4 21.97 42.73 8.58
CA TYR A 4 20.73 41.97 8.77
C TYR A 4 19.53 42.54 7.98
N ALA A 5 19.50 43.86 7.74
CA ALA A 5 18.45 44.50 6.96
C ALA A 5 18.50 44.13 5.46
N LYS A 6 19.69 43.87 4.91
CA LYS A 6 19.84 43.46 3.51
C LYS A 6 19.52 41.98 3.28
N LEU A 7 19.75 41.12 4.28
CA LEU A 7 19.43 39.69 4.18
C LEU A 7 17.92 39.45 4.25
N LEU A 8 17.19 40.23 5.06
CA LEU A 8 15.73 40.13 5.18
C LEU A 8 15.01 40.52 3.87
N ALA A 9 15.54 41.50 3.14
CA ALA A 9 15.01 41.93 1.84
C ALA A 9 15.21 40.88 0.72
N LEU A 10 16.22 40.02 0.83
CA LEU A 10 16.50 38.97 -0.16
C LEU A 10 15.59 37.74 0.02
N VAL A 11 15.19 37.43 1.26
CA VAL A 11 14.33 36.27 1.56
C VAL A 11 12.88 36.51 1.14
N LEU A 12 12.40 37.76 1.16
CA LEU A 12 11.07 38.15 0.67
C LEU A 12 10.92 38.10 -0.86
N LEU A 13 12.03 38.05 -1.62
CA LEU A 13 12.02 37.93 -3.09
C LEU A 13 12.12 36.48 -3.59
N LEU A 14 12.27 35.52 -2.68
CA LEU A 14 12.33 34.08 -2.97
C LEU A 14 11.09 33.32 -2.49
N THR A 15 10.02 34.04 -2.14
CA THR A 15 8.72 33.39 -1.95
C THR A 15 8.29 32.78 -3.29
N PRO A 16 8.02 31.47 -3.34
CA PRO A 16 7.50 30.85 -4.56
C PRO A 16 6.24 31.60 -4.95
N THR A 17 6.23 32.13 -6.18
CA THR A 17 5.03 32.67 -6.81
C THR A 17 3.94 31.64 -6.63
N TRP A 18 2.95 32.03 -5.84
CA TRP A 18 1.76 31.25 -5.60
C TRP A 18 1.26 30.74 -6.95
N GLY A 19 1.01 29.43 -7.00
CA GLY A 19 0.23 28.83 -8.07
C GLY A 19 -0.97 29.72 -8.33
N GLN A 20 -1.18 30.03 -9.61
CA GLN A 20 -2.34 30.81 -10.00
C GLN A 20 -3.57 30.07 -9.49
N ILE A 21 -4.26 30.67 -8.51
CA ILE A 21 -5.56 30.20 -8.08
C ILE A 21 -6.47 30.47 -9.27
N SER A 22 -6.75 29.44 -10.05
CA SER A 22 -7.81 29.44 -11.05
C SER A 22 -9.13 29.42 -10.31
N TRP A 23 -9.68 30.58 -10.00
CA TRP A 23 -11.08 30.71 -9.65
C TRP A 23 -11.88 30.52 -10.94
N SER A 24 -12.65 29.44 -11.04
CA SER A 24 -13.64 29.33 -12.11
C SER A 24 -14.72 30.38 -11.83
N GLU A 25 -14.67 31.50 -12.51
CA GLU A 25 -15.75 32.48 -12.47
C GLU A 25 -16.89 31.98 -13.38
N ASP A 26 -18.13 32.09 -12.89
CA ASP A 26 -19.33 31.76 -13.66
C ASP A 26 -19.33 32.56 -14.98
N ILE A 27 -19.49 31.86 -16.12
CA ILE A 27 -19.53 32.52 -17.43
C ILE A 27 -20.91 33.17 -17.61
N GLU A 28 -20.97 34.49 -17.42
CA GLU A 28 -22.14 35.30 -17.74
C GLU A 28 -22.03 35.91 -19.15
N ILE A 29 -23.06 35.68 -19.97
CA ILE A 29 -23.11 36.21 -21.35
C ILE A 29 -24.11 37.37 -21.41
N TYR A 30 -23.59 38.59 -21.37
CA TYR A 30 -24.39 39.79 -21.56
C TYR A 30 -24.70 40.00 -23.05
N ARG A 31 -25.94 39.74 -23.45
CA ARG A 31 -26.44 40.12 -24.77
C ARG A 31 -26.97 41.55 -24.70
N GLY A 32 -26.25 42.51 -25.27
CA GLY A 32 -26.81 43.86 -25.48
C GLY A 32 -28.09 43.77 -26.32
N GLN A 33 -29.15 44.50 -25.91
CA GLN A 33 -30.39 44.63 -26.69
C GLN A 33 -30.12 45.36 -28.01
N SER A 34 -29.60 44.65 -29.01
CA SER A 34 -29.56 45.15 -30.39
C SER A 34 -30.67 44.46 -31.17
N ILE A 35 -31.78 45.17 -31.35
CA ILE A 35 -32.93 44.71 -32.14
C ILE A 35 -32.47 44.67 -33.60
N GLY A 36 -32.38 43.47 -34.20
CA GLY A 36 -32.24 43.28 -35.65
C GLY A 36 -30.99 42.53 -36.14
N ILE A 37 -30.03 42.17 -35.28
CA ILE A 37 -28.84 41.41 -35.70
C ILE A 37 -28.84 40.05 -34.98
N ARG A 38 -28.75 38.95 -35.75
CA ARG A 38 -28.66 37.59 -35.18
C ARG A 38 -27.24 37.37 -34.66
N ASN A 39 -27.09 37.26 -33.33
CA ASN A 39 -25.82 36.91 -32.71
C ASN A 39 -25.58 35.39 -32.84
N ASN A 40 -24.49 35.01 -33.50
CA ASN A 40 -24.03 33.62 -33.53
C ASN A 40 -22.96 33.45 -32.44
N ALA A 41 -23.22 32.61 -31.45
CA ALA A 41 -22.22 32.22 -30.45
C ALA A 41 -21.66 30.83 -30.82
N LEU A 42 -20.34 30.70 -30.77
CA LEU A 42 -19.64 29.42 -30.93
C LEU A 42 -19.00 29.04 -29.61
N PHE A 43 -19.44 27.92 -29.04
CA PHE A 43 -18.77 27.31 -27.90
C PHE A 43 -17.81 26.25 -28.42
N VAL A 44 -16.52 26.44 -28.18
CA VAL A 44 -15.49 25.43 -28.44
C VAL A 44 -15.03 24.92 -27.10
N MET A 45 -15.35 23.66 -26.81
CA MET A 45 -14.97 22.98 -25.57
C MET A 45 -13.89 21.96 -25.90
N ASP A 46 -12.79 21.98 -25.14
CA ASP A 46 -11.77 20.94 -25.22
C ASP A 46 -12.31 19.64 -24.62
N THR A 47 -12.36 18.59 -25.43
CA THR A 47 -12.70 17.22 -24.99
C THR A 47 -11.48 16.31 -25.01
N SER A 48 -10.27 16.88 -24.98
CA SER A 48 -9.03 16.12 -24.89
C SER A 48 -9.00 15.26 -23.63
N GLY A 49 -8.27 14.14 -23.68
CA GLY A 49 -8.23 13.16 -22.59
C GLY A 49 -7.73 13.71 -21.24
N SER A 50 -7.09 14.89 -21.21
CA SER A 50 -6.65 15.56 -19.98
C SER A 50 -7.79 16.22 -19.20
N MET A 51 -8.96 16.41 -19.82
CA MET A 51 -10.17 16.95 -19.17
C MET A 51 -11.06 15.85 -18.55
N GLY A 52 -10.64 14.58 -18.65
CA GLY A 52 -11.54 13.41 -18.55
C GLY A 52 -11.65 12.70 -17.20
N TRP A 53 -11.07 13.21 -16.12
CA TRP A 53 -11.06 12.46 -14.86
C TRP A 53 -11.41 13.37 -13.68
N TYR A 54 -12.56 13.08 -13.05
CA TYR A 54 -12.77 13.48 -11.66
C TYR A 54 -11.80 12.66 -10.82
N GLU A 55 -10.71 13.29 -10.38
CA GLU A 55 -9.89 12.73 -9.31
C GLU A 55 -10.70 12.92 -8.02
N GLU A 56 -11.31 11.83 -7.54
CA GLU A 56 -11.71 11.79 -6.13
C GLU A 56 -10.43 11.89 -5.32
N ASP A 57 -10.24 13.03 -4.64
CA ASP A 57 -9.21 13.23 -3.64
C ASP A 57 -9.46 12.23 -2.50
N VAL A 58 -8.91 11.03 -2.63
CA VAL A 58 -8.99 10.03 -1.56
C VAL A 58 -8.07 10.53 -0.45
N PRO A 59 -8.59 10.81 0.75
CA PRO A 59 -7.77 11.32 1.83
C PRO A 59 -6.63 10.33 2.12
N SER A 60 -5.42 10.87 2.24
CA SER A 60 -4.25 10.08 2.61
C SER A 60 -4.46 9.38 3.95
N TYR A 61 -3.84 8.21 4.12
CA TYR A 61 -3.89 7.49 5.39
C TYR A 61 -3.40 8.35 6.55
N ASN A 62 -4.14 8.36 7.66
CA ASN A 62 -3.82 9.06 8.89
C ASN A 62 -3.90 8.06 10.06
N PRO A 63 -2.79 7.75 10.75
CA PRO A 63 -2.78 6.78 11.85
C PRO A 63 -3.56 7.22 13.09
N ASN A 64 -3.85 8.52 13.22
CA ASN A 64 -4.64 9.05 14.34
C ASN A 64 -6.15 9.07 14.06
N THR A 65 -6.57 8.69 12.85
CA THR A 65 -7.98 8.62 12.48
C THR A 65 -8.47 7.20 12.67
N GLN A 66 -9.55 7.06 13.43
CA GLN A 66 -10.29 5.80 13.46
C GLN A 66 -11.15 5.73 12.20
N TYR A 67 -10.78 4.85 11.27
CA TYR A 67 -11.56 4.63 10.07
C TYR A 67 -12.83 3.87 10.43
N ASP A 68 -13.96 4.39 9.96
CA ASP A 68 -15.24 3.74 10.17
C ASP A 68 -15.22 2.33 9.57
N VAL A 69 -16.06 1.42 10.08
CA VAL A 69 -16.06 0.00 9.67
C VAL A 69 -16.71 -0.20 8.29
N TYR A 70 -16.42 0.70 7.35
CA TYR A 70 -16.84 0.63 5.97
C TYR A 70 -16.32 -0.69 5.39
N HIS A 71 -17.26 -1.52 4.91
CA HIS A 71 -17.03 -2.90 4.48
C HIS A 71 -16.71 -3.93 5.56
N ALA A 72 -16.90 -3.67 6.86
CA ALA A 72 -16.74 -4.67 7.93
C ALA A 72 -15.33 -5.31 8.02
N PHE A 73 -14.27 -4.50 7.85
CA PHE A 73 -12.89 -4.89 8.16
C PHE A 73 -12.60 -4.70 9.66
N GLN A 74 -11.84 -5.62 10.25
CA GLN A 74 -11.50 -5.59 11.67
C GLN A 74 -10.16 -4.86 11.86
N SER A 75 -10.09 -3.96 12.85
CA SER A 75 -8.90 -3.15 13.14
C SER A 75 -7.68 -3.98 13.58
N ASP A 76 -7.93 -5.15 14.19
CA ASP A 76 -6.88 -5.95 14.83
C ASP A 76 -6.22 -6.93 13.85
N LEU A 77 -6.67 -6.92 12.59
CA LEU A 77 -6.21 -7.81 11.54
C LEU A 77 -5.50 -7.02 10.45
N PHE A 78 -4.41 -7.59 9.98
CA PHE A 78 -3.80 -7.15 8.74
C PHE A 78 -4.34 -7.97 7.58
N TYR A 79 -4.58 -7.29 6.47
CA TYR A 79 -5.08 -7.85 5.24
C TYR A 79 -4.01 -7.79 4.17
N TYR A 80 -3.94 -8.82 3.34
CA TYR A 80 -2.95 -8.88 2.27
C TYR A 80 -3.62 -9.28 0.96
N SER A 81 -3.09 -8.73 -0.13
CA SER A 81 -3.50 -9.02 -1.49
C SER A 81 -2.27 -8.96 -2.37
N ASN A 82 -2.32 -9.65 -3.51
CA ASN A 82 -1.32 -9.49 -4.57
C ASN A 82 -1.74 -8.50 -5.65
N ASP A 83 -2.98 -8.02 -5.63
CA ASP A 83 -3.41 -6.93 -6.49
C ASP A 83 -2.75 -5.63 -6.02
N SER A 84 -2.14 -4.88 -6.93
CA SER A 84 -1.81 -3.49 -6.66
C SER A 84 -3.11 -2.74 -6.43
N ILE A 85 -3.43 -2.47 -5.17
CA ILE A 85 -4.57 -1.64 -4.80
C ILE A 85 -4.15 -0.20 -5.05
N SER A 86 -4.37 0.28 -6.27
CA SER A 86 -4.14 1.70 -6.60
C SER A 86 -5.31 2.59 -6.21
N SER A 87 -6.50 2.02 -5.99
CA SER A 87 -7.67 2.77 -5.54
C SER A 87 -8.70 1.86 -4.85
N ILE A 88 -9.14 2.27 -3.66
CA ILE A 88 -10.25 1.66 -2.91
C ILE A 88 -11.59 1.88 -3.63
N ILE A 89 -11.70 2.91 -4.47
CA ILE A 89 -12.95 3.35 -5.11
C ILE A 89 -13.49 2.29 -6.09
N ASN A 90 -12.61 1.45 -6.65
CA ASN A 90 -12.98 0.33 -7.52
C ASN A 90 -12.94 -1.04 -6.82
N PHE A 91 -13.11 -1.10 -5.50
CA PHE A 91 -13.32 -2.38 -4.81
C PHE A 91 -14.71 -2.92 -5.13
N ASN A 92 -14.79 -3.80 -6.14
CA ASN A 92 -15.98 -4.61 -6.31
C ASN A 92 -16.18 -5.52 -5.10
N ASN A 93 -17.43 -5.92 -4.83
CA ASN A 93 -17.77 -6.81 -3.71
C ASN A 93 -16.98 -8.12 -3.70
N SER A 94 -16.59 -8.65 -4.87
CA SER A 94 -15.80 -9.88 -4.98
C SER A 94 -14.37 -9.72 -4.44
N LYS A 95 -13.72 -8.57 -4.69
CA LYS A 95 -12.40 -8.24 -4.14
C LYS A 95 -12.45 -8.04 -2.63
N ILE A 96 -13.49 -7.38 -2.12
CA ILE A 96 -13.71 -7.24 -0.67
C ILE A 96 -13.82 -8.63 -0.03
N LEU A 97 -14.66 -9.51 -0.60
CA LEU A 97 -14.84 -10.87 -0.10
C LEU A 97 -13.56 -11.71 -0.18
N THR A 98 -12.72 -11.47 -1.18
CA THR A 98 -11.41 -12.12 -1.32
C THR A 98 -10.43 -11.63 -0.26
N LEU A 99 -10.36 -10.31 -0.04
CA LEU A 99 -9.50 -9.70 0.98
C LEU A 99 -9.90 -10.16 2.39
N LYS A 100 -11.20 -10.24 2.67
CA LYS A 100 -11.71 -10.78 3.94
C LYS A 100 -11.34 -12.24 4.21
N LYS A 101 -10.98 -13.00 3.17
CA LYS A 101 -10.45 -14.35 3.30
C LYS A 101 -8.94 -14.39 3.42
N GLN A 102 -8.24 -13.25 3.33
CA GLN A 102 -6.79 -13.14 3.29
C GLN A 102 -6.34 -12.16 4.38
N PHE A 103 -6.28 -12.66 5.61
CA PHE A 103 -5.94 -11.88 6.80
C PHE A 103 -4.99 -12.63 7.72
N PHE A 104 -4.31 -11.91 8.60
CA PHE A 104 -3.58 -12.46 9.73
C PHE A 104 -3.69 -11.53 10.94
N ASN A 105 -3.58 -12.10 12.13
CA ASN A 105 -3.53 -11.32 13.36
C ASN A 105 -2.24 -10.48 13.43
N SER A 106 -2.30 -9.26 13.95
CA SER A 106 -1.12 -8.38 14.08
C SER A 106 0.05 -9.03 14.84
N GLY A 107 -0.22 -9.86 15.83
CA GLY A 107 0.80 -10.61 16.58
C GLY A 107 1.50 -11.72 15.80
N ALA A 108 1.01 -12.09 14.61
CA ALA A 108 1.69 -13.01 13.71
C ALA A 108 2.80 -12.32 12.89
N LEU A 109 2.82 -10.99 12.79
CA LEU A 109 3.84 -10.26 12.04
C LEU A 109 5.14 -10.17 12.84
N VAL A 110 6.18 -10.87 12.39
CA VAL A 110 7.50 -10.79 13.03
C VAL A 110 8.34 -9.62 12.50
N CYS A 111 7.95 -9.06 11.36
CA CYS A 111 8.75 -8.09 10.64
C CYS A 111 8.63 -6.66 11.20
N LYS A 112 9.58 -6.25 12.04
CA LYS A 112 9.56 -4.93 12.70
C LYS A 112 9.49 -3.75 11.72
N ASN A 113 10.29 -3.77 10.66
CA ASN A 113 10.31 -2.69 9.66
C ASN A 113 8.98 -2.59 8.89
N VAL A 114 8.30 -3.71 8.69
CA VAL A 114 6.99 -3.72 8.04
C VAL A 114 5.93 -3.16 8.96
N LEU A 115 5.95 -3.55 10.23
CA LEU A 115 5.02 -3.02 11.23
C LEU A 115 5.08 -1.49 11.29
N THR A 116 6.28 -0.92 11.37
CA THR A 116 6.47 0.54 11.36
C THR A 116 5.95 1.20 10.08
N ASN A 117 6.09 0.56 8.92
CA ASN A 117 5.55 1.10 7.66
C ASN A 117 4.02 1.02 7.60
N LEU A 118 3.42 -0.07 8.10
CA LEU A 118 1.98 -0.22 8.20
C LEU A 118 1.37 0.82 9.15
N GLU A 119 1.99 1.04 10.31
CA GLU A 119 1.56 2.07 11.27
C GLU A 119 1.70 3.49 10.69
N LYS A 120 2.72 3.76 9.88
CA LYS A 120 2.96 5.10 9.33
C LYS A 120 2.13 5.40 8.08
N ASN A 121 2.04 4.46 7.16
CA ASN A 121 1.50 4.67 5.82
C ASN A 121 0.18 3.93 5.57
N GLY A 122 -0.23 3.03 6.45
CA GLY A 122 -1.46 2.22 6.32
C GLY A 122 -1.35 1.07 5.33
N PHE A 123 -0.25 0.97 4.58
CA PHE A 123 0.03 -0.11 3.65
C PHE A 123 1.52 -0.40 3.58
N TYR A 124 1.87 -1.60 3.14
CA TYR A 124 3.23 -1.98 2.82
C TYR A 124 3.21 -2.89 1.59
N ASN A 125 4.08 -2.60 0.62
CA ASN A 125 4.27 -3.44 -0.56
C ASN A 125 5.60 -4.16 -0.45
N GLY A 126 5.57 -5.49 -0.47
CA GLY A 126 6.76 -6.30 -0.25
C GLY A 126 6.55 -7.77 -0.54
N ILE A 127 7.59 -8.54 -0.24
CA ILE A 127 7.60 -9.99 -0.42
C ILE A 127 7.43 -10.64 0.95
N PHE A 128 6.46 -11.54 1.06
CA PHE A 128 6.09 -12.22 2.30
C PHE A 128 5.88 -13.71 2.12
N LYS A 129 5.99 -14.42 3.23
CA LYS A 129 5.61 -15.82 3.40
C LYS A 129 4.88 -15.99 4.72
N ARG A 130 4.02 -17.00 4.79
CA ARG A 130 3.32 -17.38 6.02
C ARG A 130 3.75 -18.77 6.46
N TRP A 131 4.04 -18.96 7.74
CA TRP A 131 4.20 -20.29 8.31
C TRP A 131 2.84 -20.96 8.49
N ASN A 132 2.72 -22.20 8.05
CA ASN A 132 1.56 -23.02 8.29
C ASN A 132 1.87 -23.99 9.44
N ALA A 133 1.31 -23.72 10.62
CA ALA A 133 1.55 -24.52 11.81
C ALA A 133 1.09 -25.98 11.65
N SER A 134 0.02 -26.23 10.89
CA SER A 134 -0.53 -27.57 10.67
C SER A 134 0.31 -28.42 9.72
N SER A 135 0.77 -27.82 8.61
CA SER A 135 1.59 -28.53 7.61
C SER A 135 3.10 -28.42 7.87
N LYS A 136 3.49 -27.66 8.90
CA LYS A 136 4.88 -27.37 9.28
C LYS A 136 5.71 -26.92 8.08
N ASN A 137 5.18 -25.96 7.34
CA ASN A 137 5.80 -25.49 6.10
C ASN A 137 5.46 -24.02 5.81
N TRP A 138 6.32 -23.35 5.04
CA TRP A 138 6.09 -21.99 4.57
C TRP A 138 5.21 -21.97 3.32
N ASP A 139 4.11 -21.24 3.40
CA ASP A 139 3.22 -20.93 2.28
C ASP A 139 3.62 -19.57 1.63
N PRO A 140 3.68 -19.49 0.29
CA PRO A 140 3.57 -20.60 -0.63
C PRO A 140 4.88 -21.39 -0.69
N SER A 141 4.72 -22.70 -0.89
CA SER A 141 5.83 -23.65 -1.08
C SER A 141 5.97 -23.99 -2.57
N SER A 142 7.04 -24.72 -2.92
CA SER A 142 7.22 -25.21 -4.30
C SER A 142 6.08 -26.12 -4.77
N ARG A 143 5.40 -26.80 -3.84
CA ARG A 143 4.30 -27.75 -4.12
C ARG A 143 2.92 -27.12 -3.98
N LYS A 144 2.78 -26.07 -3.16
CA LYS A 144 1.53 -25.37 -2.90
C LYS A 144 1.71 -23.91 -3.27
N LYS A 145 1.29 -23.60 -4.49
CA LYS A 145 1.29 -22.26 -5.06
C LYS A 145 -0.06 -21.61 -4.75
N GLY A 146 -0.05 -20.39 -4.24
CA GLY A 146 -1.27 -19.63 -3.96
C GLY A 146 -1.26 -18.95 -2.60
N ILE A 147 -2.24 -18.07 -2.42
CA ILE A 147 -2.44 -17.33 -1.17
C ILE A 147 -3.21 -18.22 -0.20
N PRO A 148 -2.67 -18.55 0.99
CA PRO A 148 -3.39 -19.33 1.98
C PRO A 148 -4.54 -18.52 2.57
N LEU A 149 -5.63 -19.21 2.95
CA LEU A 149 -6.75 -18.60 3.67
C LEU A 149 -6.28 -17.98 4.98
N GLY A 150 -6.84 -16.83 5.34
CA GLY A 150 -6.48 -16.09 6.54
C GLY A 150 -6.67 -16.89 7.82
N SER A 151 -5.90 -16.53 8.84
CA SER A 151 -5.88 -17.22 10.13
C SER A 151 -5.68 -16.22 11.27
N ASN A 152 -6.38 -16.44 12.37
CA ASN A 152 -6.17 -15.71 13.63
C ASN A 152 -5.07 -16.34 14.49
N ASN A 153 -4.44 -17.41 14.03
CA ASN A 153 -3.40 -18.10 14.78
C ASN A 153 -2.09 -17.30 14.73
N THR A 154 -1.65 -16.78 15.87
CA THR A 154 -0.38 -16.04 15.99
C THR A 154 0.84 -16.93 15.78
N ASN A 155 0.70 -18.26 15.84
CA ASN A 155 1.77 -19.19 15.49
C ASN A 155 1.94 -19.35 13.97
N GLU A 156 0.98 -18.91 13.15
CA GLU A 156 1.11 -18.83 11.69
C GLU A 156 1.81 -17.55 11.28
N ILE A 157 3.07 -17.42 11.71
CA ILE A 157 3.86 -16.20 11.58
C ILE A 157 4.01 -15.73 10.13
N ILE A 158 4.07 -14.41 9.95
CA ILE A 158 4.31 -13.73 8.69
C ILE A 158 5.74 -13.21 8.68
N GLU A 159 6.53 -13.76 7.76
CA GLU A 159 7.91 -13.39 7.53
C GLU A 159 8.02 -12.55 6.27
N CYS A 160 8.96 -11.60 6.26
CA CYS A 160 9.17 -10.69 5.16
C CYS A 160 10.57 -10.88 4.59
N LYS A 161 10.74 -10.49 3.33
CA LYS A 161 12.08 -10.59 2.72
C LYS A 161 13.01 -9.47 3.21
N VAL A 162 12.45 -8.32 3.57
CA VAL A 162 13.17 -7.08 3.88
C VAL A 162 14.00 -7.17 5.16
N ASP A 163 13.57 -7.99 6.09
CA ASP A 163 14.20 -8.34 7.36
C ASP A 163 14.87 -9.73 7.29
N GLY A 164 15.13 -10.22 6.08
CA GLY A 164 15.75 -11.52 5.88
C GLY A 164 17.10 -11.65 6.59
N GLY A 165 17.28 -12.73 7.35
CA GLY A 165 18.46 -12.94 8.20
C GLY A 165 18.32 -12.36 9.62
N VAL A 166 17.27 -11.57 9.88
CA VAL A 166 16.95 -10.98 11.19
C VAL A 166 15.51 -11.37 11.56
N HIS A 167 15.30 -12.66 11.82
CA HIS A 167 13.98 -13.28 11.85
C HIS A 167 13.32 -13.33 13.23
N GLY A 168 13.04 -12.17 13.84
CA GLY A 168 12.31 -12.10 15.13
C GLY A 168 12.98 -12.81 16.32
N ILE A 169 14.14 -13.43 16.12
CA ILE A 169 14.96 -14.13 17.09
C ILE A 169 16.24 -13.31 17.24
N SER A 170 16.61 -12.97 18.47
CA SER A 170 17.58 -11.93 18.79
C SER A 170 19.03 -12.27 18.45
N ASP A 171 19.38 -13.51 18.12
CA ASP A 171 20.79 -13.93 18.10
C ASP A 171 21.11 -14.94 16.98
N GLY A 172 21.29 -14.46 15.75
CA GLY A 172 22.00 -15.20 14.69
C GLY A 172 21.41 -15.13 13.28
N ASP A 173 22.21 -15.57 12.30
CA ASP A 173 21.84 -15.74 10.89
C ASP A 173 20.90 -16.95 10.71
N PHE A 174 19.68 -16.82 11.19
CA PHE A 174 18.63 -17.78 10.92
C PHE A 174 18.04 -17.51 9.54
N TYR A 175 17.52 -18.56 8.91
CA TYR A 175 16.78 -18.49 7.65
C TYR A 175 15.50 -19.29 7.76
N ILE A 176 14.46 -18.89 7.01
CA ILE A 176 13.23 -19.67 6.91
C ILE A 176 13.54 -21.14 6.61
N ASN A 177 13.06 -22.04 7.47
CA ASN A 177 13.31 -23.46 7.32
C ASN A 177 12.49 -24.02 6.17
N THR A 178 13.15 -24.64 5.20
CA THR A 178 12.47 -25.22 4.03
C THR A 178 12.67 -26.72 3.89
N ARG A 179 13.19 -27.37 4.95
CA ARG A 179 13.24 -28.82 5.07
C ARG A 179 11.87 -29.32 5.52
N GLY A 180 10.89 -29.23 4.62
CA GLY A 180 9.50 -29.58 4.92
C GLY A 180 9.33 -31.01 5.46
N ASN A 181 8.32 -31.15 6.32
CA ASN A 181 7.72 -32.36 6.91
C ASN A 181 8.47 -33.07 8.04
N ASN A 182 9.78 -32.87 8.23
CA ASN A 182 10.55 -33.60 9.25
C ASN A 182 11.19 -32.70 10.31
N ASP A 183 10.95 -31.39 10.23
CA ASP A 183 11.51 -30.40 11.14
C ASP A 183 10.39 -29.47 11.60
N ASP A 184 10.26 -29.34 12.92
CA ASP A 184 9.23 -28.53 13.57
C ASP A 184 9.65 -27.06 13.65
N GLY A 185 10.92 -26.76 13.37
CA GLY A 185 11.47 -25.41 13.40
C GLY A 185 11.02 -24.57 12.22
N GLN A 186 10.49 -23.37 12.50
CA GLN A 186 10.21 -22.33 11.50
C GLN A 186 11.49 -21.80 10.85
N TYR A 187 12.61 -21.85 11.58
CA TYR A 187 13.90 -21.28 11.22
C TYR A 187 15.02 -22.29 11.34
N ASN A 188 16.09 -22.09 10.56
CA ASN A 188 17.27 -22.93 10.57
C ASN A 188 18.51 -22.12 10.13
N ASN A 189 19.64 -22.31 10.81
CA ASN A 189 20.89 -21.57 10.61
C ASN A 189 21.95 -22.34 9.79
N SER A 190 21.58 -23.45 9.15
CA SER A 190 22.52 -24.24 8.33
C SER A 190 22.99 -23.48 7.09
N ASP A 191 24.31 -23.49 6.82
CA ASP A 191 24.94 -22.88 5.63
C ASP A 191 24.31 -23.29 4.29
N ASN A 192 23.81 -24.51 4.19
CA ASN A 192 23.13 -25.01 2.99
C ASN A 192 21.80 -24.27 2.74
N ILE A 193 21.13 -23.83 3.81
CA ILE A 193 19.90 -23.04 3.73
C ILE A 193 20.24 -21.60 3.39
N HIS A 194 21.29 -21.02 3.98
CA HIS A 194 21.82 -19.70 3.62
C HIS A 194 22.02 -19.57 2.10
N ASN A 195 22.80 -20.47 1.50
CA ASN A 195 23.08 -20.48 0.05
C ASN A 195 21.86 -20.67 -0.85
N LYS A 196 20.72 -21.10 -0.29
CA LYS A 196 19.46 -21.31 -1.00
C LYS A 196 18.40 -20.30 -0.62
N TYR A 197 18.67 -19.41 0.33
CA TYR A 197 17.71 -18.53 0.95
C TYR A 197 16.98 -17.65 -0.08
N ASP A 198 17.72 -16.93 -0.93
CA ASP A 198 17.14 -16.12 -2.00
C ASP A 198 16.29 -16.92 -2.98
N LYS A 199 16.68 -18.18 -3.26
CA LYS A 199 15.91 -19.06 -4.13
C LYS A 199 14.56 -19.41 -3.50
N LYS A 200 14.42 -19.41 -2.17
CA LYS A 200 13.16 -19.72 -1.47
C LYS A 200 12.15 -18.59 -1.58
N TRP A 201 12.61 -17.35 -1.67
CA TRP A 201 11.76 -16.19 -1.92
C TRP A 201 11.25 -16.09 -3.36
N ARG A 202 11.74 -16.92 -4.30
CA ARG A 202 11.15 -17.02 -5.65
C ARG A 202 9.70 -17.51 -5.60
N ALA A 203 9.37 -18.37 -4.64
CA ALA A 203 8.00 -18.72 -4.29
C ALA A 203 7.61 -17.88 -3.06
N HIS A 204 6.97 -16.75 -3.29
CA HIS A 204 6.38 -15.89 -2.27
C HIS A 204 4.90 -15.75 -2.54
N LEU A 205 4.15 -15.20 -1.59
CA LEU A 205 2.73 -14.91 -1.80
C LEU A 205 2.59 -14.10 -3.09
N LYS A 206 2.12 -14.80 -4.13
CA LYS A 206 1.95 -14.32 -5.49
C LYS A 206 0.76 -15.07 -6.08
N PHE A 207 -0.15 -14.37 -6.73
CA PHE A 207 -1.27 -15.01 -7.41
C PHE A 207 -0.72 -15.66 -8.68
N TYR A 208 -1.06 -16.92 -8.91
CA TYR A 208 -0.91 -17.54 -10.22
C TYR A 208 -2.29 -17.44 -10.88
N THR A 209 -2.39 -16.60 -11.91
CA THR A 209 -3.49 -16.66 -12.88
C THR A 209 -3.30 -17.86 -13.78
#